data_AF-A0A645HE18-F1
#
_entry.id   AF-A0A645HE18-F1
#
_cell.length_a   1.000
_cell.length_b   1.000
_cell.length_c   1.000
_cell.angle_alpha   90.00
_cell.angle_beta   90.00
_cell.angle_gamma   90.00
#
_symmetry.space_group_name_H-M   'P 1'
#
loop_
_entity.id
_entity.type
_entity.pdbx_description
1 polymer ?
#
loop_
_entity_poly.entity_id
_entity_poly.type
_entity_poly.pdbx_seq_one_letter_code
_entity_poly.pdbx_strand_id
1 'polypeptide(L)'
;MRTALRLLHERHPELQVEGEMHGDSALDASLRTQIFPNARMREDANLLIFPTLDAANIAFNLLKSAAGEGMTVGPILLGAAKPVHILTPSATVRRIINMTALTVVEAGQND
;
A
#
# COMPACT_ATOMS: atom_id res chain seq x y z
N MET A 1 4.76 -6.26 13.95
CA MET A 1 3.46 -6.33 13.23
C MET A 1 2.49 -7.38 13.77
N ARG A 2 2.91 -8.43 14.50
CA ARG A 2 2.01 -9.47 15.06
C ARG A 2 0.77 -8.92 15.78
N THR A 3 0.94 -7.93 16.66
CA THR A 3 -0.18 -7.28 17.37
C THR A 3 -1.14 -6.59 16.42
N ALA A 4 -0.63 -5.91 15.38
CA ALA A 4 -1.43 -5.23 14.38
C ALA A 4 -2.26 -6.23 13.55
N LEU A 5 -1.65 -7.35 13.14
CA LEU A 5 -2.37 -8.41 12.42
C LEU A 5 -3.50 -9.01 13.26
N ARG A 6 -3.23 -9.31 14.53
CA ARG A 6 -4.26 -9.81 15.45
C ARG A 6 -5.44 -8.83 15.57
N LEU A 7 -5.15 -7.53 15.79
CA LEU A 7 -6.19 -6.49 15.87
C LEU A 7 -6.97 -6.34 14.56
N LEU A 8 -6.31 -6.50 13.42
CA LEU A 8 -6.94 -6.44 12.11
C LEU A 8 -7.90 -7.62 11.93
N HIS A 9 -7.48 -8.85 12.24
CA HIS A 9 -8.37 -10.02 12.15
C HIS A 9 -9.53 -9.98 13.16
N GLU A 10 -9.34 -9.33 14.32
CA GLU A 10 -10.42 -9.12 15.29
C GLU A 10 -11.46 -8.09 14.81
N ARG A 11 -11.02 -7.01 14.14
CA ARG A 11 -11.91 -5.92 13.70
C ARG A 11 -12.51 -6.14 12.31
N HIS A 12 -11.76 -6.80 11.43
CA HIS A 12 -12.05 -6.99 10.01
C HIS A 12 -11.69 -8.42 9.58
N PRO A 13 -12.37 -9.45 10.11
CA PRO A 13 -12.09 -10.86 9.84
C PRO A 13 -12.26 -11.25 8.36
N GLU A 14 -13.01 -10.48 7.58
CA GLU A 14 -13.29 -10.66 6.16
C GLU A 14 -12.09 -10.34 5.26
N LEU A 15 -11.15 -9.53 5.72
CA LEU A 15 -9.99 -9.14 4.92
C LEU A 15 -9.01 -10.30 4.77
N GLN A 16 -8.60 -10.56 3.54
CA GLN A 16 -7.54 -11.51 3.24
C GLN A 16 -6.18 -10.83 3.48
N VAL A 17 -5.66 -11.00 4.69
CA VAL A 17 -4.40 -10.40 5.12
C VAL A 17 -3.53 -11.44 5.79
N GLU A 18 -2.26 -11.47 5.37
CA GLU A 18 -1.21 -12.32 5.92
C GLU A 18 -0.06 -11.51 6.52
N GLY A 19 0.68 -12.15 7.43
CA GLY A 19 1.89 -11.58 8.03
C GLY A 19 2.26 -12.25 9.36
N GLU A 20 3.40 -11.95 9.96
CA GLU A 20 4.55 -11.26 9.39
C GLU A 20 5.19 -12.09 8.28
N MET A 21 5.66 -11.44 7.22
CA MET A 21 6.37 -12.12 6.13
C MET A 21 7.35 -11.19 5.41
N HIS A 22 8.26 -11.80 4.67
CA HIS A 22 9.14 -11.09 3.76
C HIS A 22 8.40 -10.66 2.48
N GLY A 23 8.91 -9.61 1.82
CA GLY A 23 8.27 -9.03 0.64
C GLY A 23 8.22 -9.96 -0.57
N ASP A 24 9.20 -10.85 -0.72
CA ASP A 24 9.21 -11.89 -1.76
C ASP A 24 8.05 -12.88 -1.58
N SER A 25 7.82 -13.35 -0.35
CA SER A 25 6.69 -14.21 0.01
C SER A 25 5.35 -13.49 -0.12
N ALA A 26 5.32 -12.17 0.01
CA ALA A 26 4.11 -11.39 -0.23
C ALA A 26 3.77 -11.33 -1.73
N LEU A 27 4.78 -11.11 -2.58
CA LEU A 27 4.63 -10.87 -4.01
C LEU A 27 4.63 -12.15 -4.87
N ASP A 28 4.99 -13.30 -4.30
CA ASP A 28 4.94 -14.61 -4.97
C ASP A 28 4.07 -15.59 -4.16
N ALA A 29 2.84 -15.82 -4.62
CA ALA A 29 1.89 -16.74 -4.00
C ALA A 29 2.38 -18.20 -3.98
N SER A 30 3.19 -18.61 -4.97
CA SER A 30 3.73 -19.98 -5.02
C SER A 30 4.75 -20.17 -3.90
N LEU A 31 5.68 -19.23 -3.75
CA LEU A 31 6.64 -19.20 -2.63
C LEU A 31 5.91 -19.13 -1.28
N ARG A 32 4.89 -18.27 -1.18
CA ARG A 32 4.09 -18.13 0.04
C ARG A 32 3.42 -19.43 0.44
N THR A 33 2.82 -20.15 -0.51
CA THR A 33 2.14 -21.42 -0.23
C THR A 33 3.12 -22.49 0.26
N GLN A 34 4.36 -22.48 -0.23
CA GLN A 34 5.40 -23.39 0.25
C GLN A 34 5.83 -23.09 1.70
N ILE A 35 5.98 -21.81 2.06
CA ILE A 35 6.44 -21.40 3.39
C ILE A 35 5.27 -21.38 4.40
N PHE A 36 4.08 -20.98 3.95
CA PHE A 36 2.86 -20.77 4.71
C PHE A 36 1.69 -21.54 4.06
N PRO A 37 1.65 -22.88 4.16
CA PRO A 37 0.65 -23.71 3.47
C PRO A 37 -0.80 -23.45 3.92
N ASN A 38 -0.99 -22.82 5.08
CA ASN A 38 -2.30 -22.48 5.63
C ASN A 38 -2.64 -20.97 5.49
N ALA A 39 -1.92 -20.24 4.63
CA ALA A 39 -2.23 -18.84 4.35
C ALA A 39 -3.65 -18.69 3.80
N ARG A 40 -4.39 -17.69 4.29
CA ARG A 40 -5.71 -17.26 3.82
C ARG A 40 -5.64 -16.65 2.43
N MET A 41 -4.56 -15.93 2.12
CA MET A 41 -4.35 -15.30 0.80
C MET A 41 -3.83 -16.30 -0.24
N ARG A 42 -4.57 -16.42 -1.36
CA ARG A 42 -4.21 -17.31 -2.48
C ARG A 42 -3.53 -16.60 -3.65
N GLU A 43 -3.76 -15.31 -3.81
CA GLU A 43 -3.20 -14.50 -4.90
C GLU A 43 -2.00 -13.67 -4.41
N ASP A 44 -1.21 -13.12 -5.33
CA ASP A 44 -0.11 -12.22 -4.97
C ASP A 44 -0.64 -11.00 -4.21
N ALA A 45 0.14 -10.51 -3.24
CA ALA A 45 -0.25 -9.36 -2.46
C ALA A 45 -0.31 -8.10 -3.34
N ASN A 46 -1.47 -7.44 -3.31
CA ASN A 46 -1.71 -6.16 -3.99
C ASN A 46 -1.53 -4.95 -3.05
N LEU A 47 -1.39 -5.19 -1.74
CA LEU A 47 -1.17 -4.17 -0.72
C LEU A 47 -0.09 -4.64 0.25
N LEU A 48 0.94 -3.80 0.43
CA LEU A 48 2.04 -4.04 1.36
C LEU A 48 1.95 -3.07 2.54
N ILE A 49 1.86 -3.59 3.75
CA ILE A 49 1.87 -2.81 4.99
C ILE A 49 3.22 -2.98 5.69
N PHE A 50 3.92 -1.88 5.89
CA PHE A 50 5.29 -1.88 6.43
C PHE A 50 5.30 -1.56 7.93
N PRO A 51 6.27 -2.08 8.69
CA PRO A 51 6.37 -1.88 10.13
C PRO A 51 6.80 -0.46 10.53
N THR A 52 7.48 0.25 9.64
CA THR A 52 8.01 1.61 9.87
C THR A 52 7.96 2.44 8.60
N LEU A 53 8.02 3.77 8.77
CA LEU A 53 8.10 4.71 7.66
C LEU A 53 9.37 4.49 6.82
N ASP A 54 10.50 4.18 7.45
CA ASP A 54 11.75 3.94 6.75
C ASP A 54 11.67 2.70 5.86
N ALA A 55 11.11 1.60 6.37
CA ALA A 55 10.90 0.39 5.58
C ALA A 55 9.98 0.65 4.38
N ALA A 56 8.89 1.40 4.60
CA ALA A 56 7.97 1.79 3.54
C ALA A 56 8.66 2.65 2.46
N ASN A 57 9.41 3.67 2.87
CA ASN A 57 10.10 4.57 1.95
C ASN A 57 11.21 3.88 1.16
N ILE A 58 12.00 3.02 1.81
CA ILE A 58 13.05 2.24 1.14
C ILE A 58 12.41 1.31 0.11
N ALA A 59 11.42 0.51 0.51
CA ALA A 59 10.75 -0.42 -0.40
C ALA A 59 10.06 0.30 -1.57
N PHE A 60 9.36 1.40 -1.30
CA PHE A 60 8.72 2.22 -2.33
C PHE A 60 9.72 2.75 -3.36
N ASN A 61 10.85 3.32 -2.92
CA ASN A 61 11.85 3.86 -3.83
C ASN A 61 12.60 2.76 -4.59
N LEU A 62 12.87 1.61 -3.96
CA LEU A 62 13.45 0.45 -4.65
C LEU A 62 12.51 -0.09 -5.73
N LEU A 63 11.22 -0.29 -5.42
CA LEU A 63 10.22 -0.74 -6.39
C LEU A 63 10.08 0.27 -7.53
N LYS A 64 9.99 1.56 -7.22
CA LYS A 64 9.95 2.63 -8.22
C LYS A 64 11.19 2.61 -9.13
N SER A 65 12.37 2.36 -8.57
CA SER A 65 13.62 2.35 -9.34
C SER A 65 13.79 1.07 -10.16
N ALA A 66 13.41 -0.08 -9.62
CA ALA A 66 13.62 -1.40 -10.23
C ALA A 66 12.53 -1.76 -11.25
N ALA A 67 11.28 -1.36 -11.00
CA ALA A 67 10.15 -1.61 -11.91
C ALA A 67 10.10 -0.62 -13.11
N GLY A 68 11.06 0.30 -13.22
CA GLY A 68 11.16 1.27 -14.32
C GLY A 68 10.14 2.41 -14.25
N GLU A 69 9.58 2.82 -15.40
CA GLU A 69 8.64 3.95 -15.56
C GLU A 69 7.21 3.66 -15.05
N GLY A 70 7.06 2.80 -14.04
CA GLY A 70 5.77 2.59 -13.38
C GLY A 70 5.18 3.93 -12.92
N MET A 71 3.95 4.23 -13.34
CA MET A 71 3.29 5.48 -12.96
C MET A 71 3.00 5.47 -11.46
N THR A 72 3.75 6.28 -10.71
CA THR A 72 3.52 6.43 -9.26
C THR A 72 2.55 7.58 -8.97
N VAL A 73 1.39 7.24 -8.44
CA VAL A 73 0.42 8.21 -7.90
C VAL A 73 0.64 8.35 -6.39
N GLY A 74 0.73 9.58 -5.91
CA GLY A 74 0.95 9.89 -4.50
C GLY A 74 2.08 10.90 -4.23
N PRO A 75 2.39 11.14 -2.94
CA PRO A 75 1.82 10.48 -1.76
C PRO A 75 0.35 10.85 -1.54
N ILE A 76 -0.47 9.87 -1.12
CA ILE A 76 -1.89 10.05 -0.79
C ILE A 76 -1.99 10.09 0.72
N LEU A 77 -2.59 11.17 1.25
CA LEU A 77 -2.84 11.30 2.69
C LEU A 77 -4.22 10.71 3.00
N LEU A 78 -4.26 9.77 3.94
CA LEU A 78 -5.48 9.10 4.39
C LEU A 78 -5.88 9.59 5.78
N GLY A 79 -7.19 9.61 6.06
CA GLY A 79 -7.74 9.90 7.39
C GLY A 79 -7.90 11.39 7.75
N ALA A 80 -7.69 12.29 6.79
CA ALA A 80 -8.02 13.71 6.97
C ALA A 80 -9.54 13.94 6.95
N ALA A 81 -10.03 14.96 7.68
CA ALA A 81 -11.47 15.28 7.74
C ALA A 81 -12.04 15.82 6.41
N LYS A 82 -11.17 16.32 5.53
CA LYS A 82 -11.47 16.74 4.15
C LYS A 82 -10.33 16.28 3.24
N PRO A 83 -10.60 16.06 1.94
CA PRO A 83 -9.56 15.67 0.99
C PRO A 83 -8.46 16.73 0.91
N VAL A 84 -7.25 16.32 1.29
CA VAL A 84 -6.06 17.15 1.22
C VAL A 84 -4.86 16.25 1.05
N HIS A 85 -3.98 16.59 0.11
CA HIS A 85 -2.75 15.85 -0.14
C HIS A 85 -1.57 16.81 -0.25
N ILE A 86 -0.40 16.34 0.20
CA ILE A 86 0.82 17.14 0.27
C ILE A 86 1.77 16.63 -0.81
N LEU A 87 2.10 17.49 -1.77
CA LEU A 87 3.07 17.18 -2.81
C LEU A 87 4.48 17.61 -2.40
N THR A 88 5.49 16.95 -2.95
CA THR A 88 6.88 17.37 -2.83
C THR A 88 7.24 18.41 -3.90
N PRO A 89 8.21 19.30 -3.67
CA PRO A 89 8.69 20.23 -4.70
C PRO A 89 9.20 19.56 -5.98
N SER A 90 9.58 18.28 -5.90
CA SER A 90 9.99 17.44 -7.02
C SER A 90 8.83 16.86 -7.83
N ALA A 91 7.57 17.20 -7.54
CA ALA A 91 6.42 16.70 -8.25
C ALA A 91 6.40 17.17 -9.72
N THR A 92 6.16 16.24 -10.63
CA THR A 92 5.99 16.55 -12.05
C THR A 92 4.60 17.12 -12.34
N VAL A 93 4.42 17.81 -13.47
CA VAL A 93 3.11 18.30 -13.93
C VAL A 93 2.07 17.17 -13.96
N ARG A 94 2.44 16.00 -14.47
CA ARG A 94 1.56 14.82 -14.50
C ARG A 94 1.13 14.40 -13.09
N ARG A 95 2.05 14.41 -12.11
CA ARG A 95 1.72 14.09 -10.72
C ARG A 95 0.73 15.10 -10.13
N ILE A 96 0.93 16.40 -10.39
CA ILE A 96 0.00 17.44 -9.92
C ILE A 96 -1.40 17.20 -10.49
N ILE A 97 -1.53 16.97 -11.81
CA ILE A 97 -2.82 16.69 -12.45
C ILE A 97 -3.50 15.45 -11.85
N ASN A 98 -2.77 14.35 -11.71
CA ASN A 98 -3.32 13.10 -11.17
C ASN A 98 -3.80 13.27 -9.72
N MET A 99 -3.04 13.99 -8.90
CA MET A 99 -3.40 14.21 -7.49
C MET A 99 -4.57 15.17 -7.35
N THR A 100 -4.68 16.19 -8.20
CA THR A 100 -5.87 17.04 -8.27
C THR A 100 -7.10 16.22 -8.66
N ALA A 101 -7.00 15.37 -9.68
CA ALA A 101 -8.11 14.52 -10.10
C ALA A 101 -8.56 13.58 -8.96
N LEU A 102 -7.62 12.95 -8.27
CA LEU A 102 -7.90 12.14 -7.07
C LEU A 102 -8.62 12.96 -5.99
N THR A 103 -8.11 14.14 -5.66
CA THR A 103 -8.67 15.01 -4.60
C THR A 103 -10.12 15.40 -4.92
N VAL A 104 -10.43 15.68 -6.19
CA VAL A 104 -11.80 16.02 -6.63
C VAL A 104 -12.74 14.83 -6.47
N VAL A 105 -12.30 13.62 -6.81
CA VAL A 105 -13.09 12.39 -6.62
C VAL A 105 -13.35 12.14 -5.14
N GLU A 106 -12.32 12.24 -4.29
CA GLU A 106 -12.47 12.09 -2.83
C GLU A 106 -13.42 13.14 -2.24
N ALA A 107 -13.44 14.36 -2.77
CA ALA A 107 -14.38 15.40 -2.33
C ALA A 107 -15.82 15.06 -2.68
N GLY A 108 -16.07 14.53 -3.88
CA GLY A 108 -17.41 14.13 -4.31
C GLY A 108 -17.94 12.85 -3.67
N GLN A 109 -17.10 12.03 -3.04
CA GLN A 109 -17.51 10.81 -2.33
C GLN A 109 -17.88 11.05 -0.86
N ASN A 110 -17.50 12.21 -0.31
CA ASN A 110 -17.74 12.58 1.09
C ASN A 110 -18.96 13.51 1.28
N ASP A 111 -19.76 13.72 0.22
CA ASP A 111 -21.10 14.33 0.24
C ASP A 111 -22.18 13.24 0.25
#